data_AF-A0A1V5LEE7-F1
#
_entry.id   AF-A0A1V5LEE7-F1
#
_cell.length_a   1.000
_cell.length_b   1.000
_cell.length_c   1.000
_cell.angle_alpha   90.00
_cell.angle_beta   90.00
_cell.angle_gamma   90.00
#
_symmetry.space_group_name_H-M   'P 1'
#
loop_
_entity.id
_entity.type
_entity.pdbx_description
1 polymer ?
#
loop_
_entity_poly.entity_id
_entity_poly.type
_entity_poly.pdbx_seq_one_letter_code
_entity_poly.pdbx_strand_id
1 'polypeptide(L)'
;MTNSINRVVLVGFLGKDPEIRATTSGSKIANFSLATTESWKDKTSGEWQNKTDWHNIVIYNPGLVTLCEKYLHKGSKIYLEGSLQTRKWTDKSGKDQYTTEIVLKAFNGEIVLLDKQEKSETWEKVEEDSKCIPF
;
A
#
# COMPACT_ATOMS: atom_id res chain seq x y z
N MET A 1 -31.26 0.58 11.90
CA MET A 1 -29.99 0.94 11.24
C MET A 1 -28.90 0.97 12.31
N THR A 2 -27.84 0.18 12.14
CA THR A 2 -26.75 0.13 13.12
C THR A 2 -25.64 1.05 12.61
N ASN A 3 -25.38 2.15 13.32
CA ASN A 3 -24.32 3.10 12.97
C ASN A 3 -22.99 2.62 13.57
N SER A 4 -22.34 1.66 12.90
CA SER A 4 -20.95 1.30 13.20
C SER A 4 -19.99 1.92 12.18
N ILE A 5 -18.78 2.23 12.63
CA ILE A 5 -17.70 2.75 11.79
C ILE A 5 -16.66 1.66 11.66
N ASN A 6 -16.31 1.34 10.41
CA ASN A 6 -15.18 0.48 10.07
C ASN A 6 -14.29 1.25 9.10
N ARG A 7 -13.17 1.74 9.62
CA ARG A 7 -12.18 2.53 8.89
C ARG A 7 -10.79 2.05 9.29
N VAL A 8 -9.96 1.77 8.31
CA VAL A 8 -8.55 1.44 8.47
C VAL A 8 -7.73 2.48 7.73
N VAL A 9 -6.79 3.11 8.42
CA VAL A 9 -5.89 4.11 7.86
C VAL A 9 -4.47 3.63 8.07
N LEU A 10 -3.70 3.51 6.98
CA LEU A 10 -2.32 3.04 7.02
C LEU A 10 -1.41 3.97 6.22
N VAL A 11 -0.17 4.09 6.71
CA VAL A 11 0.95 4.62 5.95
C VAL A 11 2.05 3.58 6.00
N GLY A 12 2.50 3.13 4.83
CA GLY A 12 3.45 2.02 4.75
C GLY A 12 4.08 1.88 3.39
N PHE A 13 4.80 0.77 3.22
CA PHE A 13 5.55 0.47 2.00
C PHE A 13 5.03 -0.80 1.34
N LEU A 14 4.95 -0.80 0.01
CA LEU A 14 4.57 -1.99 -0.74
C LEU A 14 5.66 -3.06 -0.63
N GLY A 15 5.30 -4.29 -0.23
CA GLY A 15 6.24 -5.42 -0.15
C GLY A 15 6.57 -6.05 -1.50
N LYS A 16 5.68 -5.87 -2.47
CA LYS A 16 5.74 -6.39 -3.83
C LYS A 16 4.97 -5.49 -4.77
N ASP A 17 5.21 -5.63 -6.07
CA ASP A 17 4.44 -4.94 -7.09
C ASP A 17 2.95 -5.28 -6.99
N PRO A 18 2.04 -4.33 -7.29
CA PRO A 18 0.61 -4.60 -7.35
C PRO A 18 0.27 -5.66 -8.38
N GLU A 19 -0.45 -6.70 -7.94
CA GLU A 19 -0.98 -7.72 -8.83
C GLU A 19 -2.37 -7.29 -9.31
N ILE A 20 -2.52 -7.07 -10.62
CA ILE A 20 -3.78 -6.66 -11.24
C ILE A 20 -4.45 -7.88 -11.88
N ARG A 21 -5.67 -8.19 -11.45
CA ARG A 21 -6.46 -9.31 -11.97
C ARG A 21 -7.75 -8.82 -12.60
N ALA A 22 -8.05 -9.29 -13.80
CA ALA A 22 -9.36 -9.08 -14.42
C ALA A 22 -10.35 -10.15 -13.94
N THR A 23 -11.55 -9.72 -13.56
CA THR A 23 -12.67 -10.61 -13.22
C THR A 23 -13.42 -11.03 -14.48
N THR A 24 -14.23 -12.08 -14.38
CA THR A 24 -15.13 -12.55 -15.46
C THR A 24 -16.12 -11.48 -15.92
N SER A 25 -16.42 -10.48 -15.07
CA SER A 25 -17.28 -9.34 -15.39
C SER A 25 -16.55 -8.20 -16.13
N GLY A 26 -15.24 -8.34 -16.38
CA GLY A 26 -14.41 -7.30 -17.02
C GLY A 26 -13.90 -6.22 -16.07
N SER A 27 -14.19 -6.31 -14.77
CA SER A 27 -13.65 -5.39 -13.77
C SER A 27 -12.22 -5.77 -13.41
N LYS A 28 -11.34 -4.78 -13.18
CA LYS A 28 -10.00 -5.04 -12.65
C LYS A 28 -10.00 -4.94 -11.12
N ILE A 29 -9.22 -5.80 -10.47
CA ILE A 29 -8.95 -5.80 -9.03
C ILE A 29 -7.44 -5.68 -8.84
N ALA A 30 -7.00 -4.88 -7.88
CA ALA A 30 -5.59 -4.82 -7.48
C ALA A 30 -5.39 -5.48 -6.11
N ASN A 31 -4.31 -6.25 -6.00
CA ASN A 31 -3.91 -6.95 -4.78
C ASN A 31 -2.43 -6.72 -4.48
N PHE A 32 -2.10 -6.31 -3.25
CA PHE A 32 -0.71 -6.20 -2.79
C PHE A 32 -0.60 -6.31 -1.27
N SER A 33 0.64 -6.42 -0.78
CA SER A 33 0.94 -6.37 0.65
C SER A 33 1.56 -5.03 1.04
N LEU A 34 1.12 -4.48 2.17
CA LEU A 34 1.64 -3.24 2.74
C LEU A 34 2.31 -3.52 4.10
N ALA A 35 3.56 -3.13 4.25
CA ALA A 35 4.31 -3.23 5.49
C ALA A 35 4.16 -1.93 6.32
N THR A 36 3.90 -2.08 7.61
CA THR A 36 4.07 -1.01 8.60
C THR A 36 5.02 -1.49 9.69
N THR A 37 5.97 -0.64 10.09
CA THR A 37 6.97 -0.99 11.10
C THR A 37 6.83 -0.10 12.32
N GLU A 38 6.76 -0.71 13.49
CA GLU A 38 6.83 -0.03 14.79
C GLU A 38 8.19 -0.30 15.43
N SER A 39 8.81 0.74 15.96
CA SER A 39 10.10 0.68 16.65
C SER A 39 9.93 1.13 18.10
N TRP A 40 10.30 0.28 19.06
CA TRP A 40 10.24 0.62 20.49
C TRP A 40 11.49 0.15 21.21
N LYS A 41 11.79 0.77 22.35
CA LYS A 41 12.88 0.35 23.24
C LYS A 41 12.34 -0.67 24.24
N ASP A 42 12.90 -1.87 24.26
CA ASP A 42 12.54 -2.90 25.22
C ASP A 42 12.91 -2.47 26.65
N LYS A 43 11.97 -2.60 27.58
CA LYS A 43 12.16 -2.13 28.96
C LYS A 43 13.10 -3.01 29.77
N THR A 44 13.28 -4.27 29.37
CA THR A 44 14.08 -5.27 30.09
C THR A 44 15.52 -5.27 29.56
N SER A 45 15.70 -5.32 28.24
CA SER A 45 17.05 -5.35 27.64
C SER A 45 17.62 -3.95 27.40
N GLY A 46 16.78 -2.92 27.28
CA GLY A 46 17.21 -1.58 26.89
C GLY A 46 17.57 -1.46 25.40
N GLU A 47 17.35 -2.49 24.60
CA GLU A 47 17.65 -2.51 23.16
C GLU A 47 16.45 -2.00 22.33
N TRP A 48 16.74 -1.48 21.14
CA TRP A 48 15.71 -1.15 20.17
C TRP A 48 15.20 -2.41 19.47
N GLN A 49 13.89 -2.60 19.47
CA GLN A 49 13.21 -3.66 18.73
C GLN A 49 12.32 -3.06 17.65
N ASN A 50 12.22 -3.77 16.53
CA ASN A 50 11.35 -3.42 15.41
C ASN A 50 10.38 -4.57 15.15
N LYS A 51 9.10 -4.25 14.97
CA LYS A 51 8.08 -5.20 14.52
C LYS A 51 7.46 -4.69 13.25
N THR A 52 7.39 -5.56 12.25
CA THR A 52 6.74 -5.26 10.97
C THR A 52 5.48 -6.09 10.83
N ASP A 53 4.35 -5.41 10.65
CA ASP A 53 3.06 -6.00 10.37
C ASP A 53 2.74 -5.89 8.87
N TRP A 54 2.22 -6.97 8.30
CA TRP A 54 1.92 -7.10 6.88
C TRP A 54 0.40 -7.10 6.65
N HIS A 55 -0.05 -6.20 5.80
CA HIS A 55 -1.47 -5.98 5.53
C HIS A 55 -1.80 -6.41 4.11
N ASN A 56 -2.81 -7.25 3.95
CA ASN A 56 -3.32 -7.64 2.62
C ASN A 56 -4.31 -6.61 2.13
N ILE A 57 -3.99 -5.93 1.04
CA ILE A 57 -4.82 -4.89 0.44
C ILE A 57 -5.55 -5.44 -0.79
N VAL A 58 -6.85 -5.17 -0.87
CA VAL A 58 -7.69 -5.54 -2.01
C VAL A 58 -8.48 -4.31 -2.47
N ILE A 59 -8.32 -3.94 -3.75
CA ILE A 59 -8.93 -2.74 -4.31
C ILE A 59 -9.88 -3.14 -5.44
N TYR A 60 -11.15 -2.80 -5.27
CA TYR A 60 -12.20 -2.94 -6.28
C TYR A 60 -12.54 -1.61 -6.97
N ASN A 61 -12.10 -0.49 -6.42
CA ASN A 61 -12.32 0.83 -7.02
C ASN A 61 -11.51 0.95 -8.33
N PRO A 62 -12.16 1.08 -9.51
CA PRO A 62 -11.48 1.04 -10.80
C PRO A 62 -10.49 2.21 -10.99
N GLY A 63 -10.80 3.39 -10.42
CA GLY A 63 -9.91 4.54 -10.47
C GLY A 63 -8.63 4.29 -9.68
N LEU A 64 -8.75 3.74 -8.48
CA LEU A 64 -7.61 3.39 -7.63
C LEU A 64 -6.81 2.22 -8.21
N VAL A 65 -7.46 1.22 -8.83
CA VAL A 65 -6.76 0.14 -9.53
C VAL A 65 -5.90 0.69 -10.67
N THR A 66 -6.42 1.64 -11.45
CA THR A 66 -5.66 2.28 -12.54
C THR A 66 -4.48 3.09 -11.99
N LEU A 67 -4.64 3.76 -10.84
CA LEU A 67 -3.55 4.46 -10.15
C LEU A 67 -2.47 3.49 -9.67
N CYS A 68 -2.87 2.36 -9.07
CA CYS A 68 -1.94 1.32 -8.64
C CYS A 68 -1.16 0.73 -9.82
N GLU A 69 -1.84 0.40 -10.91
CA GLU A 69 -1.24 -0.17 -12.13
C GLU A 69 -0.20 0.76 -12.77
N LYS A 70 -0.41 2.08 -12.70
CA LYS A 70 0.46 3.07 -13.36
C LYS A 70 1.63 3.55 -12.52
N TYR A 71 1.45 3.67 -11.21
CA TYR A 71 2.39 4.43 -10.38
C TYR A 71 2.97 3.64 -9.20
N LEU A 72 2.29 2.59 -8.75
CA LEU A 72 2.77 1.82 -7.60
C LEU A 72 3.67 0.67 -8.03
N HIS A 73 4.77 0.53 -7.31
CA HIS A 73 5.73 -0.55 -7.46
C HIS A 73 6.21 -1.00 -6.07
N LYS A 74 6.95 -2.10 -6.01
CA LYS A 74 7.58 -2.58 -4.79
C LYS A 74 8.41 -1.45 -4.17
N GLY A 75 8.18 -1.19 -2.88
CA GLY A 75 8.87 -0.13 -2.14
C GLY A 75 8.17 1.23 -2.19
N SER A 76 7.14 1.42 -3.02
CA SER A 76 6.34 2.66 -3.00
C SER A 76 5.76 2.90 -1.62
N LYS A 77 5.90 4.13 -1.13
CA LYS A 77 5.30 4.62 0.11
C LYS A 77 3.94 5.20 -0.19
N ILE A 78 2.92 4.69 0.50
CA ILE A 78 1.54 5.15 0.31
C ILE A 78 0.86 5.44 1.64
N TYR A 79 -0.07 6.38 1.59
CA TYR A 79 -1.20 6.47 2.50
C TYR A 79 -2.38 5.71 1.90
N LEU A 80 -3.14 5.02 2.74
CA LEU A 80 -4.32 4.26 2.33
C LEU A 80 -5.42 4.36 3.38
N GLU A 81 -6.65 4.62 2.94
CA GLU A 81 -7.89 4.46 3.72
C GLU A 81 -8.76 3.35 3.12
N GLY A 82 -9.22 2.43 3.96
CA GLY A 82 -10.11 1.33 3.57
C GLY A 82 -10.97 0.82 4.72
N SER A 83 -11.50 -0.39 4.57
CA SER A 83 -12.30 -1.07 5.61
C SER A 83 -11.80 -2.49 5.84
N LEU A 84 -11.84 -2.97 7.07
CA LEU A 84 -11.42 -4.34 7.38
C LEU A 84 -12.54 -5.33 7.00
N GLN A 85 -12.20 -6.37 6.25
CA GLN A 85 -13.12 -7.46 5.91
C GLN A 85 -12.47 -8.81 6.19
N THR A 86 -13.17 -9.68 6.91
CA THR A 86 -12.75 -11.07 7.07
C THR A 86 -13.66 -11.96 6.25
N ARG A 87 -13.08 -12.71 5.32
CA ARG A 87 -13.80 -13.71 4.52
C ARG A 87 -13.45 -15.11 4.99
N LYS A 88 -14.46 -15.98 4.97
CA LYS A 88 -14.33 -17.41 5.21
C LYS A 88 -14.20 -18.12 3.86
N TRP A 89 -13.25 -19.02 3.73
CA TRP A 89 -13.12 -19.88 2.56
C TRP A 89 -12.70 -21.28 3.01
N THR A 90 -13.05 -22.30 2.23
CA THR A 90 -12.73 -23.68 2.54
C THR A 90 -11.49 -24.10 1.76
N ASP A 91 -10.51 -24.67 2.44
CA ASP A 91 -9.32 -25.19 1.78
C ASP A 91 -9.59 -26.53 1.09
N LYS A 92 -8.59 -27.04 0.35
CA LYS A 92 -8.69 -28.32 -0.39
C LYS A 92 -8.94 -29.51 0.54
N SER A 93 -8.66 -29.37 1.83
CA SER A 93 -8.83 -30.41 2.84
C SER A 93 -10.21 -30.33 3.52
N GLY A 94 -11.08 -29.40 3.09
CA GLY A 94 -12.42 -29.22 3.66
C GLY A 94 -12.44 -28.41 4.96
N LYS A 95 -11.31 -27.81 5.38
CA LYS A 95 -11.24 -27.02 6.60
C LYS A 95 -11.55 -25.55 6.32
N ASP A 96 -12.29 -24.94 7.23
CA ASP A 96 -12.60 -23.51 7.21
C ASP A 96 -11.36 -22.67 7.54
N GLN A 97 -11.05 -21.73 6.65
CA GLN A 97 -9.98 -20.75 6.79
C GLN A 97 -10.57 -19.34 6.78
N TYR A 98 -9.94 -18.45 7.53
CA TYR A 98 -10.33 -17.05 7.61
C TYR A 98 -9.18 -16.19 7.11
N THR A 99 -9.49 -15.22 6.28
CA THR A 99 -8.51 -14.25 5.79
C THR A 99 -9.07 -12.86 6.03
N THR A 100 -8.29 -12.04 6.74
CA THR A 100 -8.59 -10.64 7.01
C THR A 100 -7.84 -9.77 6.00
N GLU A 101 -8.57 -8.92 5.31
CA GLU A 101 -8.10 -8.07 4.22
C GLU A 101 -8.57 -6.64 4.48
N ILE A 102 -7.80 -5.66 4.00
CA ILE A 102 -8.22 -4.26 3.95
C ILE A 102 -8.74 -4.01 2.55
N VAL A 103 -10.03 -3.68 2.49
CA VAL A 103 -10.78 -3.62 1.25
C VAL A 103 -11.20 -2.19 0.94
N LEU A 104 -10.85 -1.75 -0.27
CA LEU A 104 -11.32 -0.52 -0.88
C LEU A 104 -12.39 -0.90 -1.91
N LYS A 105 -13.66 -0.68 -1.53
CA LYS A 105 -14.83 -1.03 -2.36
C LYS A 105 -14.94 -0.11 -3.58
N ALA A 106 -15.78 -0.47 -4.55
CA ALA A 106 -15.93 0.21 -5.83
C ALA A 106 -16.03 1.75 -5.77
N PHE A 107 -16.69 2.30 -4.74
CA PHE A 107 -16.94 3.74 -4.58
C PHE A 107 -16.33 4.35 -3.30
N ASN A 108 -15.50 3.59 -2.57
CA ASN A 108 -14.95 4.00 -1.28
C ASN A 108 -13.44 3.82 -1.24
N GLY A 109 -12.81 4.46 -0.25
CA GLY A 109 -11.38 4.35 0.02
C GLY A 109 -10.57 5.44 -0.66
N GLU A 110 -9.33 5.60 -0.20
CA GLU A 110 -8.41 6.63 -0.65
C GLU A 110 -7.00 6.07 -0.70
N ILE A 111 -6.22 6.48 -1.71
CA ILE A 111 -4.80 6.19 -1.81
C ILE A 111 -4.09 7.48 -2.19
N VAL A 112 -3.04 7.81 -1.46
CA VAL A 112 -2.16 8.94 -1.77
C VAL A 112 -0.73 8.41 -1.86
N LEU A 113 -0.06 8.73 -2.96
CA LEU A 113 1.36 8.42 -3.13
C LEU A 113 2.18 9.40 -2.27
N LEU A 114 3.10 8.85 -1.48
CA LEU A 114 3.97 9.61 -0.58
C LEU A 114 5.44 9.49 -0.96
N ASP A 115 5.73 8.91 -2.12
CA ASP A 115 7.10 8.82 -2.63
C ASP A 115 7.68 10.23 -2.79
N LYS A 116 8.92 10.39 -2.33
CA LYS A 116 9.68 11.61 -2.54
C LYS A 116 9.93 11.71 -4.04
N GLN A 117 9.48 12.79 -4.69
CA GLN A 117 9.90 13.03 -6.07
C GLN A 117 11.43 12.97 -6.12
N GLU A 118 11.99 11.99 -6.84
CA GLU A 118 13.39 12.04 -7.21
C GLU A 118 13.58 13.33 -8.00
N LYS A 119 14.39 14.26 -7.48
CA LYS A 119 14.85 15.40 -8.27
C LYS A 119 15.53 14.79 -9.49
N SER A 120 14.96 14.98 -10.68
CA SER A 120 15.57 14.48 -11.91
C SER A 120 16.99 15.04 -12.03
N GLU A 121 17.97 14.15 -12.14
CA GLU A 121 19.42 14.43 -12.29
C GLU A 121 19.73 15.47 -13.38
N THR A 122 18.78 15.69 -14.30
CA THR A 122 18.83 16.71 -15.34
C THR A 122 19.02 18.14 -14.79
N TRP A 123 18.51 18.46 -13.61
CA TRP A 123 18.64 19.82 -13.04
C TRP A 123 19.95 20.02 -12.27
N GLU A 124 20.50 18.97 -11.64
CA GLU A 124 21.82 19.03 -10.99
C GLU A 124 22.92 19.28 -12.00
N LYS A 125 22.86 18.62 -13.16
CA LYS A 125 23.82 18.86 -14.26
C LYS A 125 23.76 20.30 -14.77
N VAL A 126 22.56 20.87 -14.93
CA VAL A 126 22.40 22.26 -15.38
C VAL A 126 22.93 23.23 -14.31
N GLU A 127 22.67 22.98 -13.03
CA GLU A 127 23.13 23.84 -11.94
C GLU A 127 24.66 23.75 -11.71
N GLU A 128 25.25 22.58 -11.97
CA GLU A 128 26.70 22.34 -11.92
C GLU A 128 27.42 22.94 -13.14
N ASP A 129 26.85 22.80 -14.35
CA ASP A 129 27.36 23.44 -15.57
C ASP A 129 27.20 24.98 -15.53
N SER A 130 26.15 25.49 -14.86
CA SER A 130 25.92 26.93 -14.65
C SER A 130 26.90 27.56 -13.65
N LYS A 131 27.58 26.77 -12.82
CA LYS A 131 28.66 27.25 -11.94
C LYS A 131 30.01 27.33 -12.65
N CYS A 132 30.13 26.73 -13.83
CA CYS A 132 31.37 26.66 -14.62
C CYS A 132 31.46 27.70 -15.75
N ILE A 133 30.50 28.62 -15.88
CA ILE A 133 30.58 29.76 -16.80
C ILE A 133 31.34 30.91 -16.12
N PRO A 134 32.59 31.21 -16.51
CA PRO A 134 33.24 32.44 -16.08
C PRO A 134 32.59 33.62 -16.80
N PHE A 135 32.38 34.72 -16.07
CA PHE A 135 32.03 36.03 -16.65
C PHE A 135 33.16 36.56 -17.53
#